data_AF-M8CWY3-F1
#
_entry.id   AF-M8CWY3-F1
#
_cell.length_a   1.000
_cell.length_b   1.000
_cell.length_c   1.000
_cell.angle_alpha   90.00
_cell.angle_beta   90.00
_cell.angle_gamma   90.00
#
_symmetry.space_group_name_H-M   'P 1'
#
loop_
_entity.id
_entity.type
_entity.pdbx_description
1 polymer ?
#
loop_
_entity_poly.entity_id
_entity_poly.type
_entity_poly.pdbx_seq_one_letter_code
_entity_poly.pdbx_strand_id
1 'polypeptide(L)'
;MEREIFGRPIIQTFAGALDGQGASKGIFITTSNFTKDAKEYVERLTSKKIILIDGHKLAEYMIDFNVGVTIQELYEIKRIDNDYFEE
;
A
#
# COMPACT_ATOMS: atom_id res chain seq x y z
N MET A 1 19.18 9.13 -0.69
CA MET A 1 17.89 9.50 -1.29
C MET A 1 17.03 10.01 -0.16
N GLU A 2 16.84 11.32 -0.04
CA GLU A 2 15.95 11.88 0.98
C GLU A 2 14.52 11.37 0.72
N ARG A 3 13.92 10.74 1.73
CA ARG A 3 12.53 10.30 1.64
C ARG A 3 11.64 11.49 1.92
N GLU A 4 11.00 12.02 0.89
CA GLU A 4 10.01 13.08 1.04
C GLU A 4 8.75 12.53 1.71
N ILE A 5 8.40 13.06 2.88
CA ILE A 5 7.16 12.67 3.57
C ILE A 5 6.03 13.55 3.01
N PHE A 6 5.03 12.91 2.41
CA PHE A 6 3.93 13.62 1.75
C PHE A 6 2.92 14.12 2.78
N GLY A 7 2.82 15.44 2.91
CA GLY A 7 1.92 16.14 3.84
C GLY A 7 0.52 16.38 3.29
N ARG A 8 -0.39 16.92 4.11
CA ARG A 8 -1.76 17.27 3.68
C ARG A 8 -1.84 18.14 2.42
N PRO A 9 -0.97 19.15 2.17
CA PRO A 9 -1.10 20.02 1.00
C PRO A 9 -1.14 19.27 -0.34
N ILE A 10 -0.27 18.28 -0.54
CA ILE A 10 -0.23 17.52 -1.80
C ILE A 10 -1.50 16.67 -1.99
N ILE A 11 -2.06 16.15 -0.90
CA ILE A 11 -3.29 15.35 -0.93
C ILE A 11 -4.51 16.25 -1.17
N GLN A 12 -4.50 17.48 -0.67
CA GLN A 12 -5.52 18.48 -1.00
C GLN A 12 -5.47 18.87 -2.48
N THR A 13 -4.27 19.10 -3.03
CA THR A 13 -4.10 19.36 -4.46
C THR A 13 -4.64 18.20 -5.30
N PHE A 14 -4.34 16.95 -4.91
CA PHE A 14 -4.89 15.77 -5.57
C PHE A 14 -6.42 15.68 -5.47
N ALA A 15 -6.99 15.94 -4.30
CA ALA A 15 -8.45 15.96 -4.12
C ALA A 15 -9.14 17.01 -5.00
N GLY A 16 -8.53 18.20 -5.16
CA GLY A 16 -9.02 19.23 -6.07
C GLY A 16 -8.89 18.85 -7.55
N ALA A 17 -7.85 18.10 -7.91
CA ALA A 17 -7.72 17.55 -9.27
C ALA A 17 -8.84 16.55 -9.59
N LEU A 18 -9.27 15.73 -8.62
CA LEU A 18 -10.43 14.84 -8.78
C LEU A 18 -11.72 15.63 -9.02
N ASP A 19 -11.92 16.75 -8.31
CA ASP A 19 -13.06 17.65 -8.57
C ASP A 19 -13.07 18.15 -10.01
N GLY A 20 -11.90 18.59 -10.50
CA GLY A 20 -11.76 19.05 -11.88
C GLY A 20 -12.08 18.00 -12.93
N GLN A 21 -11.98 16.71 -12.60
CA GLN A 21 -12.33 15.59 -13.47
C GLN A 21 -13.73 15.02 -13.21
N GLY A 22 -14.49 15.58 -12.27
CA GLY A 22 -15.79 15.03 -11.85
C GLY A 22 -15.69 13.64 -11.19
N ALA A 23 -14.53 13.28 -10.65
CA ALA A 23 -14.27 11.99 -10.06
C ALA A 23 -14.51 12.01 -8.55
N SER A 24 -15.17 10.97 -8.03
CA SER A 24 -15.41 10.80 -6.59
C SER A 24 -14.47 9.78 -5.93
N LYS A 25 -13.62 9.12 -6.73
CA LYS A 25 -12.69 8.08 -6.26
C LYS A 25 -11.31 8.30 -6.86
N GLY A 26 -10.27 8.08 -6.06
CA GLY A 26 -8.89 8.16 -6.51
C GLY A 26 -7.95 7.34 -5.64
N ILE A 27 -6.83 6.92 -6.21
CA ILE A 27 -5.75 6.24 -5.49
C ILE A 27 -4.50 7.12 -5.62
N PHE A 28 -3.90 7.48 -4.50
CA PHE A 28 -2.61 8.15 -4.47
C PHE A 28 -1.55 7.15 -4.02
N ILE A 29 -0.54 6.91 -4.86
CA ILE A 29 0.52 5.92 -4.63
C ILE A 29 1.86 6.64 -4.54
N THR A 30 2.70 6.28 -3.57
CA THR A 30 4.07 6.78 -3.45
C THR A 30 4.99 5.71 -2.85
N THR A 31 6.29 5.81 -3.13
CA THR A 31 7.32 4.98 -2.50
C THR A 31 7.75 5.49 -1.11
N SER A 32 7.28 6.69 -0.72
CA SER A 32 7.54 7.29 0.60
C SER A 32 6.34 7.12 1.55
N ASN A 33 6.35 7.82 2.68
CA ASN A 33 5.28 7.79 3.68
C ASN A 33 4.40 9.03 3.61
N PHE A 34 3.16 8.91 4.07
CA PHE A 34 2.28 10.04 4.34
C PHE A 34 2.38 10.46 5.80
N THR A 35 2.24 11.76 6.05
CA THR A 35 2.07 12.28 7.40
C THR A 35 0.72 11.85 8.00
N LYS A 36 0.60 11.97 9.33
CA LYS A 36 -0.65 11.68 10.04
C LYS A 36 -1.79 12.60 9.60
N ASP A 37 -1.54 13.90 9.46
CA ASP A 37 -2.54 14.87 9.02
C ASP A 37 -3.01 14.66 7.57
N ALA A 38 -2.16 14.10 6.70
CA ALA A 38 -2.54 13.70 5.35
C ALA A 38 -3.53 12.53 5.37
N LYS A 39 -3.26 11.51 6.21
CA LYS A 39 -4.16 10.35 6.40
C LYS A 39 -5.50 10.79 7.00
N GLU A 40 -5.47 11.57 8.07
CA GLU A 40 -6.69 12.10 8.72
C GLU A 40 -7.51 12.99 7.79
N TYR A 41 -6.87 13.79 6.92
CA TYR A 41 -7.57 14.62 5.96
C TYR A 41 -8.44 13.77 5.02
N VAL A 42 -7.90 12.67 4.50
CA VAL A 42 -8.61 11.77 3.59
C VAL A 42 -9.77 11.07 4.29
N GLU A 43 -9.59 10.64 5.54
CA GLU A 43 -10.65 10.00 6.33
C GLU A 43 -11.85 10.92 6.59
N ARG A 44 -11.60 12.24 6.67
CA ARG A 44 -12.66 13.26 6.88
C ARG A 44 -13.40 13.65 5.61
N LEU A 45 -12.94 13.25 4.43
CA LEU A 45 -13.64 13.57 3.18
C LEU A 45 -14.95 12.79 3.10
N THR A 46 -16.06 13.50 3.05
CA THR A 46 -17.40 12.89 2.93
C THR A 46 -17.85 12.73 1.48
N SER A 47 -17.37 13.60 0.59
CA SER A 47 -17.78 13.63 -0.83
C SER A 47 -16.87 12.83 -1.77
N LYS A 48 -15.73 12.34 -1.27
CA LYS A 48 -14.73 11.60 -2.07
C LYS A 48 -14.15 10.44 -1.28
N LYS A 49 -13.81 9.37 -1.99
CA LYS A 49 -13.05 8.24 -1.46
C LYS A 49 -11.66 8.22 -2.07
N ILE A 50 -10.68 8.68 -1.31
CA ILE A 50 -9.26 8.61 -1.71
C ILE A 50 -8.61 7.46 -0.95
N ILE A 51 -7.88 6.60 -1.65
CA ILE A 51 -7.06 5.55 -1.04
C ILE A 51 -5.61 5.98 -1.11
N LEU A 52 -4.92 5.91 0.02
CA LEU A 52 -3.49 6.20 0.12
C LEU A 52 -2.73 4.87 0.15
N ILE A 53 -1.77 4.70 -0.76
CA ILE A 53 -0.84 3.56 -0.77
C ILE A 53 0.57 4.12 -0.60
N ASP A 54 1.15 3.90 0.58
CA ASP A 54 2.53 4.27 0.88
C ASP A 54 3.50 3.18 0.46
N GLY A 55 4.81 3.45 0.58
CA GLY A 55 5.84 2.53 0.11
C GLY A 55 5.80 1.16 0.80
N HIS A 56 5.39 1.09 2.07
CA HIS A 56 5.23 -0.17 2.78
C HIS A 56 4.06 -0.98 2.21
N LYS A 57 2.88 -0.35 2.07
CA LYS A 57 1.71 -1.03 1.51
C LYS A 57 1.92 -1.44 0.05
N LEU A 58 2.63 -0.61 -0.72
CA LEU A 58 3.02 -0.94 -2.08
C LEU A 58 3.93 -2.18 -2.13
N ALA A 59 4.93 -2.25 -1.25
CA ALA A 59 5.83 -3.40 -1.16
C ALA A 59 5.10 -4.69 -0.75
N GLU A 60 4.15 -4.62 0.19
CA GLU A 60 3.27 -5.75 0.52
C GLU A 60 2.54 -6.25 -0.71
N TYR A 61 1.90 -5.36 -1.48
CA TYR A 61 1.22 -5.75 -2.72
C TYR A 61 2.17 -6.31 -3.77
N MET A 62 3.38 -5.77 -3.89
CA MET A 62 4.39 -6.31 -4.79
C MET A 62 4.74 -7.76 -4.44
N ILE A 63 4.86 -8.07 -3.15
CA ILE A 63 5.14 -9.42 -2.66
C ILE A 63 3.91 -10.33 -2.88
N ASP A 64 2.74 -9.92 -2.41
CA ASP A 64 1.50 -10.71 -2.46
C ASP A 64 1.13 -11.09 -3.90
N PHE A 65 1.37 -10.20 -4.86
CA PHE A 65 1.02 -10.39 -6.26
C PHE A 65 2.22 -10.74 -7.16
N ASN A 66 3.41 -10.99 -6.58
CA ASN A 66 4.64 -11.29 -7.32
C ASN A 66 5.02 -10.25 -8.40
N VAL A 67 4.78 -8.97 -8.12
CA VAL A 67 5.08 -7.86 -9.04
C VAL A 67 6.45 -7.26 -8.72
N GLY A 68 7.39 -7.35 -9.66
CA GLY A 68 8.71 -6.71 -9.54
C GLY A 68 9.59 -7.31 -8.43
N VAL A 69 9.26 -8.52 -7.97
CA VAL A 69 10.02 -9.29 -6.99
C VAL A 69 10.50 -10.61 -7.60
N THR A 70 11.46 -11.27 -6.97
CA THR A 70 11.93 -12.60 -7.35
C THR A 70 12.15 -13.40 -6.09
N ILE A 71 11.85 -14.69 -6.14
CA ILE A 71 12.13 -15.61 -5.03
C ILE A 71 13.65 -15.69 -4.88
N GLN A 72 14.16 -15.22 -3.74
CA GLN A 72 15.58 -15.33 -3.43
C GLN A 72 15.91 -16.70 -2.83
N GLU A 73 15.10 -17.18 -1.89
CA GLU A 73 15.26 -18.47 -1.23
C GLU A 73 13.88 -19.08 -0.92
N LEU A 74 13.79 -20.41 -0.99
CA LEU A 74 12.60 -21.19 -0.62
C LEU A 74 12.97 -22.11 0.54
N TYR A 75 12.21 -22.01 1.64
CA TYR A 75 12.40 -22.87 2.81
C TYR A 75 11.22 -23.81 2.95
N GLU A 76 11.50 -25.11 2.99
CA GLU A 76 10.51 -26.15 3.26
C GLU A 76 10.50 -26.49 4.75
N ILE A 77 9.35 -26.36 5.39
CA ILE A 77 9.14 -26.86 6.75
C ILE A 77 8.54 -28.26 6.65
N LYS A 78 9.34 -29.27 7.03
CA LYS A 78 8.92 -30.68 7.02
C LYS A 78 8.51 -31.12 8.41
N ARG A 79 7.44 -31.88 8.50
CA ARG A 79 7.02 -32.58 9.72
C ARG A 79 7.23 -34.08 9.51
N ILE A 80 7.67 -34.77 10.56
CA ILE A 80 7.74 -36.24 10.54
C ILE A 80 6.31 -36.76 10.40
N ASP A 81 6.11 -37.58 9.37
CA ASP A 81 4.89 -38.36 9.17
C ASP A 81 5.01 -39.65 9.97
N ASN A 82 4.41 -39.70 11.15
CA ASN A 82 4.51 -40.88 12.02
C ASN A 82 3.76 -42.08 11.43
N ASP A 83 2.67 -41.86 10.68
CA ASP A 83 1.84 -42.92 10.11
C ASP A 83 2.62 -43.76 9.09
N TYR A 84 3.57 -43.14 8.38
CA TYR A 84 4.50 -43.83 7.49
C TYR A 84 5.45 -44.80 8.22
N PHE A 85 5.73 -44.60 9.52
CA PHE A 85 6.71 -45.37 10.29
C PHE A 85 6.09 -46.37 11.29
N GLU A 86 4.78 -46.61 11.27
CA GLU A 86 4.08 -47.53 12.20
C GLU A 86 4.00 -49.01 11.72
N GLU A 87 4.79 -49.44 10.72
CA GLU A 87 4.97 -50.87 10.34
C GLU A 87 6.20 -51.55 10.96
#